data_AF-A0A7R7ED08-F1
#
_entry.id   AF-A0A7R7ED08-F1
#
_cell.length_a   1.000
_cell.length_b   1.000
_cell.length_c   1.000
_cell.angle_alpha   90.00
_cell.angle_beta   90.00
_cell.angle_gamma   90.00
#
_symmetry.space_group_name_H-M   'P 1'
#
loop_
_entity.id
_entity.type
_entity.pdbx_description
1 polymer ?
#
loop_
_entity_poly.entity_id
_entity_poly.type
_entity_poly.pdbx_seq_one_letter_code
_entity_poly.pdbx_strand_id
1 'polypeptide(L)' 'MNFDPQIVSQANAFVNALRSGKRARVPALKLEYWQQFMTVVYAGLGLA' A
#
# COMPACT_ATOMS: atom_id res chain seq x y z
N MET A 1 3.81 2.50 -14.85
CA MET A 1 3.12 3.48 -13.99
C MET A 1 4.17 4.18 -13.15
N ASN A 2 4.25 5.52 -13.21
CA ASN A 2 5.14 6.28 -12.33
C ASN A 2 4.39 6.53 -11.02
N PHE A 3 4.49 5.57 -10.09
CA PHE A 3 3.83 5.70 -8.79
C PHE A 3 4.57 6.71 -7.91
N ASP A 4 3.81 7.47 -7.13
CA ASP A 4 4.43 8.37 -6.17
C ASP A 4 5.22 7.55 -5.11
N PRO A 5 6.50 7.86 -4.88
CA PRO A 5 7.35 7.07 -3.98
C PRO A 5 6.86 7.11 -2.52
N GLN A 6 6.16 8.15 -2.09
CA GLN A 6 5.56 8.20 -0.75
C GLN A 6 4.40 7.22 -0.64
N ILE A 7 3.61 7.06 -1.70
CA ILE A 7 2.48 6.11 -1.74
C ILE A 7 2.99 4.67 -1.74
N VAL A 8 4.04 4.39 -2.51
CA VAL A 8 4.69 3.07 -2.53
C VAL A 8 5.25 2.72 -1.15
N SER A 9 5.92 3.67 -0.48
CA SER A 9 6.45 3.46 0.87
C SER A 9 5.34 3.17 1.89
N GLN A 10 4.24 3.92 1.84
CA GLN A 10 3.07 3.71 2.70
C GLN A 10 2.39 2.35 2.44
N ALA A 11 2.25 1.94 1.18
CA ALA A 11 1.71 0.63 0.81
C ALA A 11 2.60 -0.52 1.29
N ASN A 12 3.92 -0.40 1.13
CA ASN A 12 4.86 -1.39 1.64
C ASN A 12 4.82 -1.50 3.16
N ALA A 13 4.72 -0.38 3.89
CA ALA A 13 4.57 -0.39 5.34
C ALA A 13 3.26 -1.09 5.76
N PHE A 14 2.17 -0.85 5.03
CA PHE A 14 0.89 -1.53 5.24
C PHE A 14 1.00 -3.04 5.01
N VAL A 15 1.59 -3.47 3.89
CA VAL A 15 1.82 -4.89 3.58
C VAL A 15 2.72 -5.55 4.62
N ASN A 16 3.79 -4.88 5.05
CA ASN A 16 4.70 -5.44 6.05
C ASN A 16 4.01 -5.60 7.41
N ALA A 17 3.15 -4.64 7.79
CA ALA A 17 2.33 -4.76 9.00
C ALA A 17 1.36 -5.95 8.92
N LEU A 18 0.68 -6.13 7.77
CA LEU A 18 -0.18 -7.29 7.52
C LEU A 18 0.60 -8.62 7.62
N ARG A 19 1.75 -8.72 6.95
CA ARG A 19 2.61 -9.92 6.97
C ARG A 19 3.12 -10.23 8.38
N SER A 20 3.38 -9.20 9.18
CA SER A 20 3.83 -9.34 10.57
C SER A 20 2.69 -9.69 11.54
N GLY A 21 1.45 -9.89 11.05
CA GLY A 21 0.27 -10.11 11.89
C GLY A 21 -0.11 -8.89 12.74
N LYS A 22 0.46 -7.73 12.45
CA LYS A 22 0.16 -6.48 13.14
C LYS A 22 -1.02 -5.79 12.48
N ARG A 23 -1.68 -4.93 13.26
CA ARG A 23 -2.82 -4.15 12.78
C ARG A 23 -2.33 -3.13 11.76
N ALA A 24 -2.54 -3.41 10.49
CA ALA A 24 -2.20 -2.49 9.40
C ALA A 24 -3.26 -1.40 9.30
N ARG A 25 -2.83 -0.13 9.29
CA ARG A 25 -3.71 1.02 9.16
C ARG A 25 -3.51 1.66 7.79
N VAL A 26 -4.62 1.84 7.08
CA VAL A 26 -4.63 2.65 5.86
C VAL A 26 -4.30 4.10 6.23
N PRO A 27 -3.27 4.71 5.63
CA PRO A 27 -2.94 6.11 5.89
C PRO A 27 -3.99 7.05 5.27
N ALA A 28 -3.99 8.31 5.70
CA ALA A 28 -4.87 9.32 5.14
C ALA A 28 -4.41 9.66 3.70
N LEU A 29 -5.09 9.08 2.72
CA LEU A 29 -4.76 9.19 1.30
C LEU A 29 -5.92 9.87 0.57
N LYS A 30 -5.59 10.70 -0.43
CA LYS A 30 -6.60 11.19 -1.38
C LYS A 30 -7.05 10.04 -2.30
N LEU A 31 -8.28 10.12 -2.78
CA LEU A 31 -8.86 9.10 -3.67
C LEU A 31 -8.03 8.87 -4.95
N GLU A 32 -7.39 9.92 -5.47
CA GLU A 32 -6.47 9.86 -6.62
C GLU A 32 -5.26 8.91 -6.39
N TYR A 33 -4.77 8.83 -5.16
CA TYR A 33 -3.65 7.94 -4.79
C TYR A 33 -4.12 6.58 -4.28
N TRP A 34 -5.41 6.42 -3.99
CA TRP A 34 -5.98 5.17 -3.48
C TRP A 34 -5.75 4.01 -4.46
N GLN A 35 -5.96 4.27 -5.76
CA GLN A 35 -5.76 3.26 -6.79
C GLN A 35 -4.30 2.82 -6.89
N GLN A 36 -3.35 3.77 -6.77
CA GLN A 36 -1.92 3.47 -6.73
C GLN A 36 -1.55 2.65 -5.49
N PHE A 37 -2.03 3.08 -4.32
CA PHE A 37 -1.82 2.38 -3.05
C PHE A 37 -2.30 0.93 -3.12
N MET A 38 -3.54 0.70 -3.55
CA MET A 38 -4.11 -0.64 -3.65
C MET A 38 -3.34 -1.52 -4.64
N THR A 39 -2.89 -0.96 -5.77
CA THR A 39 -2.07 -1.71 -6.75
C THR A 39 -0.78 -2.22 -6.11
N VAL A 40 -0.09 -1.38 -5.35
CA VAL A 40 1.14 -1.77 -4.64
C VAL A 40 0.85 -2.77 -3.52
N VAL A 41 -0.26 -2.60 -2.80
CA VAL A 41 -0.69 -3.55 -1.76
C VAL A 41 -1.00 -4.93 -2.36
N TYR A 42 -1.77 -5.00 -3.45
CA TYR A 42 -2.07 -6.27 -4.12
C TYR A 42 -0.80 -6.95 -4.64
N ALA A 43 0.10 -6.20 -5.29
CA ALA A 43 1.38 -6.73 -5.73
C ALA A 43 2.23 -7.22 -4.55
N GLY A 44 2.29 -6.46 -3.46
CA GLY A 44 3.02 -6.80 -2.24
C GLY A 44 2.40 -7.99 -1.48
N LEU A 45 1.11 -8.27 -1.66
CA LEU A 45 0.44 -9.45 -1.11
C LEU A 45 0.47 -10.66 -2.05
N GLY A 46 0.96 -10.51 -3.29
CA GLY A 46 0.95 -11.58 -4.29
C GLY A 46 -0.45 -11.90 -4.84
N LEU A 47 -1.34 -10.91 -4.83
CA LEU A 47 -2.73 -11.00 -5.26
C LEU A 47 -2.99 -10.30 -6.61
N ALA A 48 -1.93 -9.78 -7.23
CA ALA A 48 -1.97 -9.05 -8.50
C ALA A 48 -1.72 -9.97 -9.71
#